data_AF-A0A9X2CPN9-F1
#
_entry.id   AF-A0A9X2CPN9-F1
#
_cell.length_a   1.000
_cell.length_b   1.000
_cell.length_c   1.000
_cell.angle_alpha   90.00
_cell.angle_beta   90.00
_cell.angle_gamma   90.00
#
_symmetry.space_group_name_H-M   'P 1'
#
loop_
_entity.id
_entity.type
_entity.pdbx_description
1 polymer ?
#
loop_
_entity_poly.entity_id
_entity_poly.type
_entity_poly.pdbx_seq_one_letter_code
_entity_poly.pdbx_strand_id
1 'polypeptide(L)'
;MKSKKSRSIVRILMGSAMVFAGIAHLTFKRKEFQGQVPRWLPANQKVMDFTVISSGFVEITLGLLMILWKEKRISTGLMLTLFYVVIFPGNISQYRNRIDAFGLDSDRKRFIRLLFQPLLIYGALWSTGADTYLAEKYEDLKVLEA
;
A
#
# COMPACT_ATOMS: atom_id res chain seq x y z
N MET A 1 27.63 -3.71 1.41
CA MET A 1 26.98 -4.38 2.58
C MET A 1 25.89 -3.54 3.25
N LYS A 2 26.08 -2.21 3.43
CA LYS A 2 25.09 -1.30 4.06
C LYS A 2 23.72 -1.26 3.35
N SER A 3 23.66 -1.29 2.01
CA SER A 3 22.38 -1.22 1.27
C SER A 3 21.48 -2.46 1.43
N LYS A 4 22.04 -3.67 1.61
CA LYS A 4 21.24 -4.88 1.85
C LYS A 4 20.56 -4.85 3.23
N LYS A 5 21.24 -4.31 4.24
CA LYS A 5 20.69 -4.14 5.59
C LYS A 5 19.57 -3.08 5.61
N SER A 6 19.79 -1.91 4.99
CA SER A 6 18.78 -0.85 4.93
C SER A 6 17.51 -1.29 4.18
N ARG A 7 17.66 -1.95 3.02
CA ARG A 7 16.52 -2.54 2.28
C ARG A 7 15.73 -3.52 3.14
N SER A 8 16.41 -4.40 3.88
CA SER A 8 15.75 -5.37 4.77
C SER A 8 14.99 -4.70 5.91
N ILE A 9 15.57 -3.66 6.53
CA ILE A 9 14.90 -2.90 7.60
C ILE A 9 13.63 -2.24 7.07
N VAL A 10 13.71 -1.53 5.93
CA VAL A 10 12.54 -0.88 5.32
C VAL A 10 11.48 -1.91 4.94
N ARG A 11 11.88 -3.04 4.36
CA ARG A 11 10.96 -4.14 4.00
C ARG A 11 10.19 -4.66 5.22
N ILE A 12 10.88 -4.86 6.34
CA ILE A 12 10.27 -5.31 7.60
C ILE A 12 9.34 -4.22 8.16
N LEU A 13 9.78 -2.97 8.21
CA LEU A 13 8.97 -1.86 8.70
C LEU A 13 7.68 -1.69 7.89
N MET A 14 7.79 -1.75 6.55
CA MET A 14 6.63 -1.70 5.67
C MET A 14 5.70 -2.90 5.89
N GLY A 15 6.27 -4.10 6.01
CA GLY A 15 5.48 -5.30 6.31
C GLY A 15 4.74 -5.19 7.64
N SER A 16 5.41 -4.71 8.69
CA SER A 16 4.80 -4.47 10.00
C SER A 16 3.70 -3.41 9.95
N ALA A 17 3.92 -2.31 9.22
CA ALA A 17 2.91 -1.28 9.01
C ALA A 17 1.66 -1.83 8.30
N MET A 18 1.84 -2.71 7.30
CA MET A 18 0.74 -3.38 6.60
C MET A 18 -0.05 -4.33 7.51
N VAL A 19 0.65 -5.15 8.32
CA VAL A 19 -0.02 -6.01 9.31
C VAL A 19 -0.82 -5.18 10.31
N PHE A 20 -0.23 -4.10 10.82
CA PHE A 20 -0.91 -3.19 11.73
C PHE A 20 -2.15 -2.54 11.09
N ALA A 21 -2.03 -2.05 9.85
CA ALA A 21 -3.13 -1.46 9.11
C ALA A 21 -4.26 -2.48 8.89
N GLY A 22 -3.94 -3.72 8.53
CA GLY A 22 -4.94 -4.76 8.34
C GLY A 22 -5.62 -5.18 9.63
N ILE A 23 -4.89 -5.27 10.75
CA ILE A 23 -5.52 -5.45 12.07
C ILE A 23 -6.47 -4.28 12.37
N ALA A 24 -6.06 -3.04 12.11
CA ALA A 24 -6.89 -1.86 12.33
C ALA A 24 -8.17 -1.85 11.47
N HIS A 25 -8.09 -2.32 10.21
CA HIS A 25 -9.26 -2.54 9.35
C HIS A 25 -10.27 -3.51 9.97
N LEU A 26 -9.78 -4.61 10.53
CA LEU A 26 -10.62 -5.67 11.08
C LEU A 26 -11.15 -5.38 12.48
N THR A 27 -10.56 -4.41 13.20
CA THR A 27 -10.84 -4.18 14.62
C THR A 27 -11.27 -2.73 14.93
N PHE A 28 -10.33 -1.84 15.25
CA PHE A 28 -10.63 -0.57 15.91
C PHE A 28 -10.73 0.65 14.98
N LYS A 29 -10.41 0.51 13.69
CA LYS A 29 -10.50 1.60 12.68
C LYS A 29 -11.45 1.32 11.52
N ARG A 30 -12.23 0.23 11.56
CA ARG A 30 -13.12 -0.20 10.48
C ARG A 30 -14.03 0.92 9.94
N LYS A 31 -14.68 1.69 10.83
CA LYS A 31 -15.57 2.80 10.44
C LYS A 31 -14.81 3.93 9.72
N GLU A 32 -13.60 4.26 10.18
CA GLU A 32 -12.75 5.27 9.52
C GLU A 32 -12.30 4.80 8.13
N PHE A 33 -12.05 3.50 7.95
CA PHE A 33 -11.73 2.91 6.64
C PHE A 33 -12.94 2.86 5.69
N GLN A 34 -14.15 2.61 6.20
CA GLN A 34 -15.37 2.71 5.39
C GLN A 34 -15.52 4.11 4.78
N GLY A 35 -15.17 5.16 5.53
CA GLY A 35 -15.15 6.54 5.02
C GLY A 35 -14.16 6.79 3.88
N GLN A 36 -13.15 5.94 3.70
CA GLN A 36 -12.21 6.03 2.58
C GLN A 36 -12.66 5.28 1.32
N VAL A 37 -13.69 4.43 1.40
CA VAL A 37 -14.19 3.73 0.22
C VAL A 37 -14.66 4.77 -0.81
N PRO A 38 -14.14 4.73 -2.06
CA PRO A 38 -14.48 5.75 -3.04
C PRO A 38 -15.98 5.89 -3.30
N ARG A 39 -16.48 7.13 -3.34
CA ARG A 39 -17.92 7.41 -3.50
C ARG A 39 -18.53 6.99 -4.85
N TRP A 40 -17.71 6.68 -5.86
CA TRP A 40 -18.19 6.11 -7.13
C TRP A 40 -18.48 4.62 -7.05
N LEU A 41 -18.02 3.93 -5.99
CA LEU A 41 -18.50 2.59 -5.69
C LEU A 41 -19.91 2.66 -5.07
N PRO A 42 -20.72 1.60 -5.21
CA PRO A 42 -22.04 1.57 -4.60
C PRO A 42 -21.98 1.90 -3.11
N ALA A 43 -22.71 2.93 -2.68
CA ALA A 43 -22.77 3.39 -1.29
C ALA A 43 -23.54 2.42 -0.35
N ASN A 44 -23.67 1.16 -0.75
CA ASN A 44 -24.24 0.12 0.07
C ASN A 44 -23.27 -0.21 1.21
N GLN A 45 -23.72 -0.03 2.45
CA GLN A 45 -22.95 -0.33 3.65
C GLN A 45 -22.32 -1.73 3.62
N LYS A 46 -23.02 -2.75 3.10
CA LYS A 46 -22.48 -4.11 2.99
C LYS A 46 -21.30 -4.20 2.03
N VAL A 47 -21.34 -3.45 0.92
CA VAL A 47 -20.25 -3.41 -0.07
C VAL A 47 -19.04 -2.70 0.53
N MET A 48 -19.23 -1.54 1.14
CA MET A 48 -18.16 -0.80 1.81
C MET A 48 -17.49 -1.64 2.89
N ASP A 49 -18.30 -2.33 3.69
CA ASP A 49 -17.84 -3.16 4.79
C ASP A 49 -17.07 -4.40 4.30
N PHE A 50 -17.58 -5.05 3.25
CA PHE A 50 -16.85 -6.12 2.57
C PHE A 50 -15.50 -5.64 2.02
N THR A 51 -15.47 -4.49 1.33
CA THR A 51 -14.23 -3.89 0.82
C THR A 51 -13.19 -3.71 1.92
N VAL A 52 -13.58 -3.14 3.06
CA VAL A 52 -12.69 -2.88 4.20
C VAL A 52 -12.19 -4.17 4.86
N ILE A 53 -13.05 -5.18 5.02
CA ILE A 53 -12.63 -6.48 5.58
C ILE A 53 -11.65 -7.17 4.64
N SER A 54 -12.00 -7.27 3.35
CA SER A 54 -11.17 -7.94 2.35
C SER A 54 -9.82 -7.25 2.19
N SER A 55 -9.77 -5.92 2.17
CA SER A 55 -8.49 -5.20 2.16
C SER A 55 -7.68 -5.48 3.42
N GLY A 56 -8.30 -5.52 4.60
CA GLY A 56 -7.60 -5.83 5.86
C GLY A 56 -6.91 -7.20 5.85
N PHE A 57 -7.56 -8.24 5.29
CA PHE A 57 -6.92 -9.54 5.10
C PHE A 57 -5.75 -9.48 4.10
N VAL A 58 -5.95 -8.82 2.95
CA VAL A 58 -4.89 -8.65 1.95
C VAL A 58 -3.68 -7.91 2.55
N GLU A 59 -3.91 -6.88 3.36
CA GLU A 59 -2.85 -6.14 4.03
C GLU A 59 -2.06 -6.98 5.02
N ILE A 60 -2.73 -7.79 5.85
CA ILE A 60 -2.07 -8.72 6.77
C ILE A 60 -1.23 -9.72 5.98
N THR A 61 -1.81 -10.34 4.93
CA THR A 61 -1.11 -11.30 4.10
C THR A 61 0.12 -10.68 3.46
N LEU A 62 -0.01 -9.56 2.74
CA LEU A 62 1.12 -8.88 2.11
C LEU A 62 2.17 -8.43 3.14
N GLY A 63 1.74 -7.96 4.30
CA GLY A 63 2.63 -7.56 5.38
C GLY A 63 3.46 -8.72 5.93
N LEU A 64 2.84 -9.87 6.17
CA LEU A 64 3.52 -11.09 6.59
C LEU A 64 4.46 -11.61 5.50
N LEU A 65 4.05 -11.58 4.22
CA LEU A 65 4.91 -11.99 3.11
C LEU A 65 6.14 -11.08 2.99
N MET A 66 6.00 -9.77 3.21
CA MET A 66 7.11 -8.82 3.23
C MET A 66 8.12 -9.14 4.34
N ILE A 67 7.65 -9.58 5.51
CA ILE A 67 8.49 -9.93 6.65
C ILE A 67 9.18 -11.29 6.43
N LEU A 68 8.38 -12.32 6.15
CA LEU A 68 8.77 -13.73 6.25
C LEU A 68 9.30 -14.31 4.93
N TRP A 69 8.69 -13.98 3.77
CA TRP A 69 8.99 -14.66 2.50
C TRP A 69 10.18 -14.03 1.75
N LYS A 70 11.39 -14.27 2.25
CA LYS A 70 12.62 -13.67 1.70
C LYS A 70 12.92 -14.07 0.25
N GLU A 71 12.63 -15.31 -0.12
CA GLU A 71 12.89 -15.86 -1.47
C GLU A 71 12.05 -15.20 -2.55
N LYS A 72 10.79 -14.85 -2.23
CA LYS A 72 9.84 -14.21 -3.17
C LYS A 72 9.71 -12.71 -2.96
N ARG A 73 10.70 -12.08 -2.31
CA ARG A 73 10.66 -10.66 -1.96
C ARG A 73 10.34 -9.74 -3.15
N ILE A 74 10.88 -10.00 -4.34
CA ILE A 74 10.62 -9.19 -5.55
C ILE A 74 9.13 -9.28 -5.92
N SER A 75 8.59 -10.50 -6.03
CA SER A 75 7.17 -10.72 -6.32
C SER A 75 6.27 -10.06 -5.26
N THR A 76 6.58 -10.24 -3.97
CA THR A 76 5.82 -9.60 -2.88
C THR A 76 5.88 -8.07 -2.96
N GLY A 77 7.04 -7.49 -3.29
CA GLY A 77 7.21 -6.05 -3.46
C GLY A 77 6.39 -5.48 -4.62
N LEU A 78 6.34 -6.20 -5.74
CA LEU A 78 5.48 -5.86 -6.88
C LEU A 78 3.99 -5.95 -6.52
N MET A 79 3.57 -7.01 -5.82
CA MET A 79 2.19 -7.16 -5.35
C MET A 79 1.80 -6.04 -4.39
N LEU A 80 2.66 -5.69 -3.44
CA LEU A 80 2.43 -4.58 -2.52
C LEU A 80 2.36 -3.24 -3.25
N THR A 81 3.23 -3.05 -4.25
CA THR A 81 3.20 -1.85 -5.11
C THR A 81 1.86 -1.72 -5.82
N LEU A 82 1.41 -2.79 -6.47
CA LEU A 82 0.11 -2.82 -7.14
C LEU A 82 -1.03 -2.55 -6.15
N PHE A 83 -0.98 -3.16 -4.96
CA PHE A 83 -1.95 -2.92 -3.92
C PHE A 83 -2.01 -1.45 -3.50
N TYR A 84 -0.85 -0.81 -3.29
CA TYR A 84 -0.79 0.63 -3.01
C TYR A 84 -1.39 1.48 -4.13
N VAL A 85 -1.19 1.12 -5.39
CA VAL A 85 -1.84 1.82 -6.51
C VAL A 85 -3.35 1.64 -6.46
N VAL A 86 -3.84 0.43 -6.21
CA VAL A 86 -5.27 0.10 -6.18
C VAL A 86 -6.02 0.78 -5.04
N ILE A 87 -5.40 0.95 -3.87
CA ILE A 87 -6.05 1.62 -2.71
C ILE A 87 -5.92 3.15 -2.74
N PHE A 88 -5.01 3.70 -3.56
CA PHE A 88 -4.77 5.15 -3.62
C PHE A 88 -6.02 5.99 -3.93
N PRO A 89 -6.97 5.56 -4.79
CA PRO A 89 -8.22 6.26 -5.02
C PRO A 89 -9.03 6.50 -3.73
N GLY A 90 -8.89 5.66 -2.70
CA GLY A 90 -9.50 5.87 -1.40
C GLY A 90 -8.92 7.10 -0.66
N ASN A 91 -7.61 7.29 -0.71
CA ASN A 91 -6.96 8.48 -0.15
C ASN A 91 -7.37 9.76 -0.90
N ILE A 92 -7.50 9.69 -2.23
CA ILE A 92 -8.00 10.80 -3.06
C ILE A 92 -9.46 11.12 -2.70
N SER A 93 -10.30 10.09 -2.54
CA SER A 93 -11.69 10.24 -2.10
C SER A 93 -11.76 10.93 -0.74
N GLN A 94 -10.94 10.52 0.23
CA GLN A 94 -10.86 11.17 1.55
C GLN A 94 -10.51 12.65 1.43
N TYR A 95 -9.50 12.99 0.62
CA TYR A 95 -9.07 14.37 0.39
C TYR A 95 -10.18 15.22 -0.25
N ARG A 96 -10.71 14.78 -1.40
CA ARG A 96 -11.72 15.52 -2.16
C ARG A 96 -13.00 15.73 -1.37
N ASN A 97 -13.40 14.74 -0.57
CA ASN A 97 -14.64 14.77 0.18
C ASN A 97 -14.48 15.30 1.61
N ARG A 98 -13.27 15.75 1.99
CA ARG A 98 -12.92 16.29 3.32
C ARG A 98 -13.39 15.40 4.47
N ILE A 99 -13.12 14.10 4.35
CA ILE A 99 -13.55 13.11 5.34
C ILE A 99 -12.53 13.05 6.48
N ASP A 100 -12.99 13.37 7.69
CA ASP A 100 -12.19 13.29 8.91
C ASP A 100 -12.03 11.83 9.33
N ALA A 101 -10.79 11.36 9.32
CA ALA A 101 -10.40 10.00 9.67
C ALA A 101 -8.91 9.94 10.00
N PHE A 102 -8.49 9.02 10.86
CA PHE A 102 -7.09 8.81 11.29
C PHE A 102 -6.43 10.06 11.90
N GLY A 103 -7.21 10.93 12.55
CA GLY A 103 -6.72 12.22 13.07
C GLY A 103 -6.36 13.25 12.00
N LEU A 104 -6.73 12.98 10.74
CA LEU A 104 -6.60 13.89 9.60
C LEU A 104 -7.89 14.72 9.52
N ASP A 105 -7.89 15.86 10.21
CA ASP A 105 -9.01 16.79 10.42
C ASP A 105 -8.89 18.09 9.60
N SER A 106 -7.88 18.17 8.73
CA SER A 106 -7.60 19.36 7.92
C SER A 106 -7.12 18.98 6.52
N ASP A 107 -7.38 19.88 5.57
CA ASP A 107 -7.00 19.67 4.16
C ASP A 107 -5.48 19.54 4.00
N ARG A 108 -4.69 20.24 4.83
CA ARG A 108 -3.23 20.08 4.87
C ARG A 108 -2.81 18.67 5.26
N LYS A 109 -3.38 18.11 6.33
CA LYS A 109 -3.07 16.74 6.79
C LYS A 109 -3.46 15.70 5.73
N ARG A 110 -4.64 15.83 5.13
CA ARG A 110 -5.10 14.95 4.04
C ARG A 110 -4.24 15.07 2.78
N PHE A 111 -3.79 16.27 2.41
CA PHE A 111 -2.90 16.47 1.26
C PHE A 111 -1.53 15.82 1.47
N ILE A 112 -0.94 16.00 2.66
CA ILE A 112 0.33 15.36 3.03
C ILE A 112 0.24 13.83 2.90
N ARG A 113 -0.90 13.23 3.29
CA ARG A 113 -1.15 11.78 3.10
C ARG A 113 -1.02 11.35 1.65
N LEU A 114 -1.45 12.16 0.69
CA LEU A 114 -1.32 11.83 -0.74
C LEU A 114 0.14 11.75 -1.19
N LEU A 115 1.00 12.62 -0.66
CA LEU A 115 2.44 12.62 -0.96
C LEU A 115 3.18 11.40 -0.41
N PHE A 116 2.63 10.75 0.62
CA PHE A 116 3.18 9.49 1.11
C PHE A 116 2.90 8.30 0.19
N GLN A 117 1.89 8.35 -0.69
CA GLN A 117 1.60 7.21 -1.56
C GLN A 117 2.74 6.89 -2.54
N PRO A 118 3.31 7.85 -3.29
CA PRO A 118 4.50 7.58 -4.11
C PRO A 118 5.69 7.08 -3.31
N LEU A 119 5.87 7.56 -2.07
CA LEU A 119 6.94 7.09 -1.18
C LEU A 119 6.73 5.62 -0.77
N LEU A 120 5.50 5.22 -0.47
CA LEU A 120 5.16 3.83 -0.14
C LEU A 120 5.35 2.91 -1.36
N ILE A 121 4.92 3.34 -2.54
CA ILE A 121 5.11 2.62 -3.81
C ILE A 121 6.62 2.40 -4.06
N TYR A 122 7.40 3.47 -4.03
CA TYR A 122 8.84 3.38 -4.25
C TYR A 122 9.52 2.56 -3.15
N GLY A 123 9.12 2.73 -1.89
CA GLY A 123 9.65 1.96 -0.76
C GLY A 123 9.45 0.44 -0.92
N ALA A 124 8.29 0.02 -1.43
CA ALA A 124 8.00 -1.40 -1.68
C ALA A 124 8.94 -1.97 -2.76
N LEU A 125 9.10 -1.24 -3.87
CA LEU A 125 10.01 -1.63 -4.95
C LEU A 125 11.45 -1.69 -4.49
N TRP A 126 11.94 -0.61 -3.87
CA TRP A 126 13.33 -0.48 -3.47
C TRP A 126 13.72 -1.45 -2.35
N SER A 127 12.86 -1.64 -1.34
CA SER A 127 13.16 -2.50 -0.20
C SER A 127 13.24 -3.99 -0.56
N THR A 128 12.66 -4.37 -1.69
CA THR A 128 12.64 -5.75 -2.20
C THR A 128 13.62 -6.00 -3.34
N GLY A 129 14.20 -4.94 -3.92
CA GLY A 129 15.04 -5.02 -5.11
C GLY A 129 14.24 -5.11 -6.42
N ALA A 130 12.93 -4.92 -6.37
CA ALA A 130 12.07 -4.92 -7.55
C ALA A 130 12.33 -3.70 -8.45
N ASP A 131 12.83 -2.60 -7.90
CA ASP A 131 13.33 -1.44 -8.65
C ASP A 131 14.42 -1.83 -9.65
N THR A 132 15.44 -2.55 -9.19
CA THR A 132 16.55 -3.01 -10.04
C THR A 132 16.07 -4.05 -11.06
N TYR A 133 15.23 -4.99 -10.63
CA TYR A 133 14.64 -6.00 -11.52
C TYR A 133 13.83 -5.41 -12.67
N LEU A 134 12.98 -4.40 -12.40
CA LEU A 134 12.19 -3.74 -13.43
C LEU A 134 13.06 -2.94 -14.41
N ALA A 135 14.11 -2.28 -13.92
CA ALA A 135 15.05 -1.56 -14.77
C ALA A 135 15.77 -2.50 -15.75
N GLU A 136 16.26 -3.65 -15.26
CA GLU A 136 16.86 -4.70 -16.11
C GLU A 136 15.86 -5.20 -17.17
N LYS A 137 14.63 -5.50 -16.77
CA LYS A 137 13.58 -5.96 -17.70
C LYS A 137 13.20 -4.92 -18.75
N TYR A 138 13.21 -3.64 -18.40
CA TYR A 138 12.92 -2.56 -19.34
C TYR A 138 14.00 -2.43 -20.41
N GLU A 139 15.27 -2.57 -20.04
CA GLU A 139 16.38 -2.58 -21.00
C GLU A 139 16.34 -3.84 -21.90
N ASP A 140 16.04 -5.02 -21.34
CA ASP A 140 15.82 -6.24 -22.13
C ASP A 140 14.76 -6.02 -23.22
N LEU A 141 13.64 -5.37 -22.87
CA LEU A 141 12.54 -5.09 -23.80
C LEU A 141 12.94 -4.12 -24.91
N LYS A 142 13.67 -3.06 -24.60
CA LYS A 142 14.17 -2.12 -25.62
C LYS A 142 15.06 -2.78 -26.66
N VAL A 143 15.92 -3.71 -26.22
CA VAL A 143 16.83 -4.43 -27.13
C VAL A 143 16.04 -5.33 -28.09
N LEU A 144 14.88 -5.86 -27.67
CA LEU A 144 14.01 -6.66 -28.54
C LEU A 144 13.19 -5.81 -29.53
N GLU A 145 12.99 -4.53 -29.23
CA GLU A 145 12.22 -3.60 -30.06
C GLU A 145 13.10 -2.81 -31.06
N ALA A 146 14.43 -2.91 -30.96
CA ALA A 146 15.42 -2.25 -31.82
C ALA A 146 15.91 -3.16 -32.96
#